data_AF-A0A662A202-F1
#
_entry.id   AF-A0A662A202-F1
#
_cell.length_a   1.000
_cell.length_b   1.000
_cell.length_c   1.000
_cell.angle_alpha   90.00
_cell.angle_beta   90.00
_cell.angle_gamma   90.00
#
_symmetry.space_group_name_H-M   'P 1'
#
loop_
_entity.id
_entity.type
_entity.pdbx_description
1 polymer ?
#
loop_
_entity_poly.entity_id
_entity_poly.type
_entity_poly.pdbx_seq_one_letter_code
_entity_poly.pdbx_strand_id
1 'polypeptide(L)'
;MAVVFGVGTGLIVYLILWIVVPEAKSTAEKLEMKGEKVNLSNIENSIKEEIDKLKDKFNDFSEEAKSTFKKKSVTHKSDLDNIANLFTQILNIFVRVVLIFVGILLSVIGLSVLFALFISMFEAGWHFLPMEAGLSSISFDNLSELILGNKGSNVFFKAGLFLLIGIPLIMILYTGTRLIFGFKRLRYTGTIAFYFWVVGLLLTSFYTYKVGKEFRQEASFKQETAISIPQNSPLYLTMDMDDIYDREWDYNDEQFFDEMDFILTENDEKFFLGKPYLYIKKAKEGQKGINLEINYGSHGKTEKRAMERGEEINYEYGIQDSLLTFKSYFSLSKGDHWRHQSVKMHLTIPEGTYIHIGKHMYEILRSRHHSTYNMSGETWLMTDSGLEKAEFVPELLEENNVDMDK
;
A
#
# COMPACT_ATOMS: atom_id res chain seq x y z
N MET A 1 -22.41 11.20 -19.99
CA MET A 1 -22.15 11.61 -18.59
C MET A 1 -23.42 12.18 -17.94
N ALA A 2 -24.50 11.39 -17.81
CA ALA A 2 -25.78 11.89 -17.24
C ALA A 2 -26.69 10.83 -16.58
N VAL A 3 -26.20 9.60 -16.33
CA VAL A 3 -27.04 8.52 -15.75
C VAL A 3 -26.64 8.15 -14.32
N VAL A 4 -25.59 8.74 -13.76
CA VAL A 4 -25.09 8.41 -12.40
C VAL A 4 -25.67 9.32 -11.29
N PHE A 5 -26.37 10.41 -11.63
CA PHE A 5 -26.89 11.35 -10.63
C PHE A 5 -28.36 11.10 -10.18
N GLY A 6 -29.06 10.12 -10.75
CA GLY A 6 -30.50 9.92 -10.51
C GLY A 6 -30.88 8.89 -9.45
N VAL A 7 -29.99 7.96 -9.09
CA VAL A 7 -30.36 6.81 -8.23
C VAL A 7 -30.03 7.03 -6.74
N GLY A 8 -29.14 7.98 -6.42
CA GLY A 8 -28.74 8.29 -5.03
C GLY A 8 -29.43 9.50 -4.39
N THR A 9 -29.92 10.45 -5.19
CA THR A 9 -30.50 11.71 -4.69
C THR A 9 -31.91 11.55 -4.15
N GLY A 10 -32.73 10.66 -4.72
CA GLY A 10 -34.09 10.39 -4.22
C GLY A 10 -34.12 9.84 -2.79
N LEU A 11 -33.12 9.03 -2.42
CA LEU A 11 -33.02 8.43 -1.08
C LEU A 11 -32.63 9.48 -0.03
N ILE A 12 -31.72 10.40 -0.38
CA ILE A 12 -31.31 11.52 0.47
C ILE A 12 -32.47 12.51 0.64
N VAL A 13 -33.17 12.87 -0.44
CA VAL A 13 -34.34 13.76 -0.38
C VAL A 13 -35.48 13.12 0.43
N TYR A 14 -35.70 11.81 0.31
CA TYR A 14 -36.67 11.06 1.11
C TYR A 14 -36.33 11.09 2.61
N LEU A 15 -35.06 10.87 2.97
CA LEU A 15 -34.61 10.91 4.36
C LEU A 15 -34.68 12.33 4.96
N ILE A 16 -34.39 13.36 4.16
CA ILE A 16 -34.54 14.75 4.58
C ILE A 16 -36.02 15.09 4.79
N LEU A 17 -36.91 14.72 3.85
CA LEU A 17 -38.36 14.92 4.00
C LEU A 17 -38.92 14.20 5.23
N TRP A 18 -38.44 12.99 5.53
CA TRP A 18 -38.88 12.26 6.71
C TRP A 18 -38.42 12.88 8.03
N ILE A 19 -37.23 13.46 8.07
CA ILE A 19 -36.70 14.17 9.25
C ILE A 19 -37.38 15.54 9.43
N VAL A 20 -37.71 16.22 8.34
CA VAL A 20 -38.22 17.60 8.36
C VAL A 20 -39.74 17.66 8.53
N VAL A 21 -40.50 16.67 8.07
CA VAL A 21 -41.97 16.66 8.24
C VAL A 21 -42.32 16.18 9.65
N PRO A 22 -42.85 17.06 10.52
CA PRO A 22 -43.23 16.65 11.87
C PRO A 22 -44.47 15.75 11.82
N GLU A 23 -44.48 14.70 12.64
CA GLU A 23 -45.67 13.84 12.80
C GLU A 23 -46.82 14.64 13.43
N ALA A 24 -48.02 14.57 12.84
CA ALA A 24 -49.22 15.26 13.34
C ALA A 24 -49.64 14.68 14.70
N LYS A 25 -49.56 15.50 15.76
CA LYS A 25 -49.74 15.06 17.15
C LYS A 25 -51.18 15.19 17.63
N SER A 26 -51.98 16.05 17.00
CA SER A 26 -53.37 16.28 17.40
C SER A 26 -54.39 15.78 16.36
N THR A 27 -55.58 15.40 16.83
CA THR A 27 -56.69 14.96 15.97
C THR A 27 -57.17 16.09 15.04
N ALA A 28 -57.04 17.34 15.49
CA ALA A 28 -57.35 18.53 14.69
C ALA A 28 -56.39 18.67 13.49
N GLU A 29 -55.08 18.53 13.70
CA GLU A 29 -54.08 18.54 12.61
C GLU A 29 -54.29 17.39 11.62
N LYS A 30 -54.69 16.20 12.10
CA LYS A 30 -54.99 15.05 11.21
C LYS A 30 -56.22 15.28 10.34
N LEU A 31 -57.23 15.99 10.84
CA LEU A 31 -58.42 16.38 10.07
C LEU A 31 -58.09 17.44 9.02
N GLU A 32 -57.21 18.39 9.37
CA GLU A 32 -56.77 19.47 8.49
C GLU A 32 -55.92 18.92 7.33
N MET A 33 -55.04 17.95 7.58
CA MET A 33 -54.26 17.25 6.54
C MET A 33 -55.12 16.39 5.62
N LYS A 34 -56.32 15.96 6.05
CA LYS A 34 -57.31 15.26 5.22
C LYS A 34 -58.24 16.21 4.46
N GLY A 35 -58.10 17.54 4.66
CA GLY A 35 -58.94 18.55 4.02
C GLY A 35 -60.34 18.69 4.65
N GLU A 36 -60.55 18.16 5.85
CA GLU A 36 -61.83 18.20 6.55
C GLU A 36 -61.90 19.41 7.49
N LYS A 37 -63.07 20.06 7.57
CA LYS A 37 -63.24 21.24 8.44
C LYS A 37 -63.12 20.84 9.92
N VAL A 38 -62.23 21.51 10.66
CA VAL A 38 -62.02 21.30 12.10
C VAL A 38 -63.20 21.89 12.88
N ASN A 39 -64.20 21.05 13.14
CA ASN A 39 -65.33 21.38 14.02
C ASN A 39 -65.59 20.22 14.99
N LEU A 40 -66.29 20.50 16.09
CA LEU A 40 -66.46 19.55 17.19
C LEU A 40 -67.14 18.23 16.73
N SER A 41 -68.01 18.29 15.74
CA SER A 41 -68.72 17.14 15.20
C SER A 41 -67.82 16.24 14.34
N ASN A 42 -66.91 16.83 13.55
CA ASN A 42 -65.94 16.08 12.74
C ASN A 42 -64.82 15.48 13.60
N ILE A 43 -64.45 16.15 14.70
CA ILE A 43 -63.54 15.58 15.70
C ILE A 43 -64.20 14.39 16.40
N GLU A 44 -65.47 14.51 16.80
CA GLU A 44 -66.20 13.41 17.41
C GLU A 44 -66.38 12.22 16.44
N ASN A 45 -66.69 12.48 15.17
CA ASN A 45 -66.85 11.44 14.16
C ASN A 45 -65.54 10.77 13.78
N SER A 46 -64.43 11.49 13.66
CA SER A 46 -63.11 10.88 13.40
C SER A 46 -62.61 10.06 14.59
N ILE A 47 -62.88 10.50 15.82
CA ILE A 47 -62.60 9.72 17.02
C ILE A 47 -63.50 8.49 17.12
N LYS A 48 -64.80 8.61 16.81
CA LYS A 48 -65.70 7.44 16.75
C LYS A 48 -65.29 6.46 15.67
N GLU A 49 -64.92 6.92 14.48
CA GLU A 49 -64.42 6.05 13.42
C GLU A 49 -63.09 5.38 13.78
N GLU A 50 -62.16 6.08 14.44
CA GLU A 50 -60.92 5.48 14.93
C GLU A 50 -61.20 4.45 16.04
N ILE A 51 -62.14 4.74 16.94
CA ILE A 51 -62.57 3.82 18.00
C ILE A 51 -63.29 2.60 17.42
N ASP A 52 -64.17 2.77 16.43
CA ASP A 52 -64.88 1.67 15.78
C ASP A 52 -63.94 0.83 14.91
N LYS A 53 -63.02 1.45 14.16
CA LYS A 53 -61.94 0.73 13.43
C LYS A 53 -61.00 0.00 14.39
N LEU A 54 -60.74 0.55 15.57
CA LEU A 54 -59.98 -0.13 16.62
C LEU A 54 -60.80 -1.27 17.23
N LYS A 55 -62.09 -1.10 17.44
CA LYS A 55 -62.99 -2.12 18.00
C LYS A 55 -63.19 -3.28 17.04
N ASP A 56 -63.26 -3.02 15.74
CA ASP A 56 -63.32 -4.04 14.69
C ASP A 56 -61.98 -4.78 14.58
N LYS A 57 -60.85 -4.07 14.55
CA LYS A 57 -59.51 -4.72 14.59
C LYS A 57 -59.27 -5.49 15.89
N PHE A 58 -59.80 -5.01 17.01
CA PHE A 58 -59.70 -5.69 18.30
C PHE A 58 -60.64 -6.89 18.38
N ASN A 59 -61.79 -6.86 17.71
CA ASN A 59 -62.69 -8.00 17.57
C ASN A 59 -62.14 -9.05 16.61
N ASP A 60 -61.55 -8.66 15.48
CA ASP A 60 -60.86 -9.56 14.54
C ASP A 60 -59.65 -10.22 15.21
N PHE A 61 -58.82 -9.43 15.91
CA PHE A 61 -57.71 -9.95 16.70
C PHE A 61 -58.18 -10.79 17.90
N SER A 62 -59.33 -10.46 18.50
CA SER A 62 -59.96 -11.22 19.59
C SER A 62 -60.58 -12.52 19.11
N GLU A 63 -61.13 -12.60 17.89
CA GLU A 63 -61.65 -13.84 17.30
C GLU A 63 -60.50 -14.74 16.79
N GLU A 64 -59.46 -14.15 16.18
CA GLU A 64 -58.24 -14.86 15.76
C GLU A 64 -57.41 -15.33 16.97
N ALA A 65 -57.35 -14.53 18.04
CA ALA A 65 -56.77 -14.93 19.32
C ALA A 65 -57.66 -15.92 20.08
N LYS A 66 -59.00 -15.75 20.14
CA LYS A 66 -59.92 -16.70 20.82
C LYS A 66 -59.94 -18.05 20.13
N SER A 67 -59.83 -18.13 18.81
CA SER A 67 -59.75 -19.42 18.09
C SER A 67 -58.41 -20.14 18.34
N THR A 68 -57.33 -19.39 18.60
CA THR A 68 -56.03 -19.92 19.03
C THR A 68 -55.97 -20.23 20.54
N PHE A 69 -56.72 -19.50 21.38
CA PHE A 69 -56.74 -19.64 22.85
C PHE A 69 -57.84 -20.58 23.40
N LYS A 70 -58.98 -20.83 22.72
CA LYS A 70 -60.05 -21.69 23.25
C LYS A 70 -59.71 -23.18 23.31
N LYS A 71 -58.55 -23.60 22.80
CA LYS A 71 -58.13 -25.01 22.82
C LYS A 71 -57.22 -25.41 23.99
N LYS A 72 -57.06 -24.57 25.02
CA LYS A 72 -56.33 -24.98 26.22
C LYS A 72 -56.98 -24.42 27.48
N SER A 73 -57.84 -25.24 28.08
CA SER A 73 -58.47 -24.98 29.37
C SER A 73 -57.44 -24.74 30.47
N VAL A 74 -57.71 -23.73 31.27
CA VAL A 74 -56.92 -23.14 32.35
C VAL A 74 -56.50 -24.18 33.41
N THR A 75 -55.21 -24.22 33.73
CA THR A 75 -54.69 -24.65 35.04
C THR A 75 -53.82 -23.50 35.55
N HIS A 76 -54.14 -22.96 36.72
CA HIS A 76 -53.58 -21.72 37.31
C HIS A 76 -52.05 -21.71 37.39
N LYS A 77 -51.39 -21.10 36.39
CA LYS A 77 -50.00 -20.59 36.40
C LYS A 77 -49.81 -19.40 35.42
N SER A 78 -50.87 -18.67 35.07
CA SER A 78 -50.98 -18.12 33.70
C SER A 78 -50.56 -16.67 33.46
N ASP A 79 -50.34 -15.79 34.44
CA ASP A 79 -50.16 -14.36 34.10
C ASP A 79 -48.68 -13.92 34.03
N LEU A 80 -47.83 -14.42 34.94
CA LEU A 80 -46.40 -14.15 34.92
C LEU A 80 -45.69 -14.88 33.78
N ASP A 81 -46.09 -16.11 33.47
CA ASP A 81 -45.52 -16.88 32.34
C ASP A 81 -45.90 -16.24 30.99
N ASN A 82 -47.09 -15.64 30.89
CA ASN A 82 -47.50 -14.91 29.69
C ASN A 82 -46.72 -13.60 29.53
N ILE A 83 -46.49 -12.84 30.61
CA ILE A 83 -45.65 -11.63 30.59
C ILE A 83 -44.20 -11.99 30.25
N ALA A 84 -43.67 -13.06 30.85
CA ALA A 84 -42.33 -13.56 30.53
C ALA A 84 -42.22 -13.98 29.06
N ASN A 85 -43.22 -14.69 28.52
CA ASN A 85 -43.25 -15.07 27.11
C ASN A 85 -43.28 -13.86 26.18
N LEU A 86 -44.10 -12.83 26.47
CA LEU A 86 -44.10 -11.58 25.70
C LEU A 86 -42.74 -10.87 25.74
N PHE A 87 -42.13 -10.80 26.93
CA PHE A 87 -40.79 -10.23 27.08
C PHE A 87 -39.73 -11.00 26.28
N THR A 88 -39.73 -12.34 26.32
CA THR A 88 -38.79 -13.14 25.52
C THR A 88 -39.00 -12.99 24.02
N GLN A 89 -40.24 -12.82 23.56
CA GLN A 89 -40.54 -12.57 22.14
C GLN A 89 -40.00 -11.22 21.68
N ILE A 90 -40.24 -10.14 22.45
CA ILE A 90 -39.70 -8.81 22.16
C ILE A 90 -38.17 -8.84 22.15
N LEU A 91 -37.56 -9.49 23.15
CA LEU A 91 -36.11 -9.65 23.23
C LEU A 91 -35.54 -10.42 22.03
N ASN A 92 -36.19 -11.51 21.60
CA ASN A 92 -35.78 -12.29 20.45
C ASN A 92 -35.84 -11.48 19.14
N ILE A 93 -36.88 -10.65 18.97
CA ILE A 93 -37.00 -9.74 17.82
C ILE A 93 -35.88 -8.70 17.86
N PHE A 94 -35.63 -8.07 19.01
CA PHE A 94 -34.54 -7.10 19.18
C PHE A 94 -33.17 -7.72 18.87
N VAL A 95 -32.86 -8.89 19.44
CA VAL A 95 -31.62 -9.63 19.16
C VAL A 95 -31.52 -9.96 17.68
N ARG A 96 -32.62 -10.38 17.03
CA ARG A 96 -32.61 -10.68 15.59
C ARG A 96 -32.28 -9.46 14.75
N VAL A 97 -32.82 -8.29 15.08
CA VAL A 97 -32.52 -7.02 14.39
C VAL A 97 -31.03 -6.68 14.54
N VAL A 98 -30.48 -6.76 15.77
CA VAL A 98 -29.05 -6.51 16.02
C VAL A 98 -28.16 -7.48 15.24
N LEU A 99 -28.51 -8.78 15.20
CA LEU A 99 -27.75 -9.78 14.44
C LEU A 99 -27.75 -9.49 12.94
N ILE A 100 -28.85 -8.97 12.38
CA ILE A 100 -28.92 -8.58 10.97
C ILE A 100 -27.98 -7.39 10.70
N PHE A 101 -27.98 -6.36 11.55
CA PHE A 101 -27.05 -5.22 11.42
C PHE A 101 -25.59 -5.65 11.48
N VAL A 102 -25.23 -6.49 12.46
CA VAL A 102 -23.88 -7.06 12.56
C VAL A 102 -23.55 -7.89 11.32
N GLY A 103 -24.51 -8.68 10.84
CA GLY A 103 -24.36 -9.48 9.63
C GLY A 103 -24.08 -8.65 8.38
N ILE A 104 -24.77 -7.52 8.20
CA ILE A 104 -24.53 -6.56 7.12
C ILE A 104 -23.12 -5.98 7.24
N LEU A 105 -22.73 -5.51 8.42
CA LEU A 105 -21.40 -4.94 8.65
C LEU A 105 -20.28 -5.93 8.31
N LEU A 106 -20.37 -7.17 8.83
CA LEU A 106 -19.39 -8.23 8.54
C LEU A 106 -19.35 -8.58 7.05
N SER A 107 -20.50 -8.56 6.37
CA SER A 107 -20.57 -8.87 4.94
C SER A 107 -19.95 -7.77 4.09
N VAL A 108 -20.21 -6.50 4.42
CA VAL A 108 -19.62 -5.35 3.73
C VAL A 108 -18.10 -5.34 3.94
N ILE A 109 -17.63 -5.46 5.18
CA ILE A 109 -16.19 -5.50 5.48
C ILE A 109 -15.53 -6.69 4.79
N GLY A 110 -16.10 -7.89 4.94
CA GLY A 110 -15.56 -9.11 4.35
C GLY A 110 -15.46 -9.02 2.83
N LEU A 111 -16.50 -8.50 2.16
CA LEU A 111 -16.51 -8.32 0.71
C LEU A 111 -15.51 -7.25 0.26
N SER A 112 -15.46 -6.09 0.92
CA SER A 112 -14.52 -5.01 0.56
C SER A 112 -13.06 -5.45 0.69
N VAL A 113 -12.71 -6.13 1.78
CA VAL A 113 -11.33 -6.60 1.99
C VAL A 113 -10.98 -7.75 1.03
N LEU A 114 -11.91 -8.68 0.75
CA LEU A 114 -11.69 -9.72 -0.25
C LEU A 114 -11.50 -9.13 -1.65
N PHE A 115 -12.28 -8.10 -1.98
CA PHE A 115 -12.18 -7.42 -3.27
C PHE A 115 -10.85 -6.68 -3.40
N ALA A 116 -10.41 -5.97 -2.36
CA ALA A 116 -9.10 -5.32 -2.32
C ALA A 116 -7.95 -6.34 -2.43
N LEU A 117 -8.04 -7.47 -1.71
CA LEU A 117 -7.08 -8.56 -1.81
C LEU A 117 -7.05 -9.14 -3.24
N PHE A 118 -8.19 -9.35 -3.86
CA PHE A 118 -8.28 -9.85 -5.23
C PHE A 118 -7.65 -8.88 -6.25
N ILE A 119 -7.99 -7.59 -6.18
CA ILE A 119 -7.39 -6.56 -7.05
C ILE A 119 -5.87 -6.47 -6.85
N SER A 120 -5.41 -6.51 -5.60
CA SER A 120 -3.98 -6.45 -5.28
C SER A 120 -3.22 -7.64 -5.88
N MET A 121 -3.78 -8.84 -5.82
CA MET A 121 -3.07 -10.07 -6.21
C MET A 121 -3.06 -10.35 -7.72
N PHE A 122 -4.04 -9.84 -8.45
CA PHE A 122 -4.24 -10.07 -9.87
C PHE A 122 -4.19 -8.75 -10.64
N GLU A 123 -3.23 -8.61 -11.56
CA GLU A 123 -3.03 -7.40 -12.40
C GLU A 123 -4.30 -6.97 -13.15
N ALA A 124 -5.22 -7.91 -13.40
CA ALA A 124 -6.52 -7.66 -14.01
C ALA A 124 -7.38 -6.62 -13.26
N GLY A 125 -7.14 -6.36 -11.97
CA GLY A 125 -7.92 -5.41 -11.17
C GLY A 125 -7.82 -3.95 -11.64
N TRP A 126 -6.70 -3.55 -12.25
CA TRP A 126 -6.45 -2.17 -12.68
C TRP A 126 -7.23 -1.80 -13.93
N HIS A 127 -7.54 -2.76 -14.80
CA HIS A 127 -8.34 -2.51 -16.01
C HIS A 127 -9.84 -2.37 -15.73
N PHE A 128 -10.33 -2.78 -14.56
CA PHE A 128 -11.75 -2.67 -14.19
C PHE A 128 -12.13 -1.34 -13.53
N LEU A 129 -11.16 -0.56 -13.06
CA LEU A 129 -11.38 0.75 -12.44
C LEU A 129 -10.65 1.82 -13.27
N PRO A 130 -11.36 2.75 -13.94
CA PRO A 130 -10.73 3.90 -14.59
C PRO A 130 -10.33 4.89 -13.51
N MET A 131 -9.34 4.51 -12.70
CA MET A 131 -8.88 5.26 -11.56
C MET A 131 -7.44 5.68 -11.85
N GLU A 132 -7.27 6.92 -12.32
CA GLU A 132 -6.00 7.66 -12.29
C GLU A 132 -5.64 8.04 -10.84
N ALA A 133 -5.80 7.10 -9.89
CA ALA A 133 -5.24 7.32 -8.56
C ALA A 133 -3.75 7.08 -8.67
N GLY A 134 -2.95 8.04 -8.22
CA GLY A 134 -1.49 8.01 -8.12
C GLY A 134 -0.91 6.92 -7.21
N LEU A 135 -1.59 5.77 -7.07
CA LEU A 135 -0.96 4.50 -6.74
C LEU A 135 -0.15 4.05 -7.96
N SER A 136 0.80 4.86 -8.42
CA SER A 136 1.66 4.51 -9.54
C SER A 136 2.67 3.45 -9.11
N SER A 137 2.85 2.47 -10.00
CA SER A 137 4.09 1.72 -10.29
C SER A 137 4.41 0.38 -9.60
N ILE A 138 3.97 0.07 -8.37
CA ILE A 138 4.34 -1.21 -7.73
C ILE A 138 3.18 -2.21 -7.73
N SER A 139 3.08 -3.01 -8.80
CA SER A 139 2.17 -4.15 -8.82
C SER A 139 2.65 -5.22 -7.84
N PHE A 140 1.72 -5.90 -7.16
CA PHE A 140 2.07 -7.04 -6.30
C PHE A 140 2.72 -8.16 -7.12
N ASP A 141 2.43 -8.26 -8.42
CA ASP A 141 3.10 -9.21 -9.33
C ASP A 141 4.59 -8.90 -9.46
N ASN A 142 4.94 -7.65 -9.77
CA ASN A 142 6.32 -7.20 -9.87
C ASN A 142 7.07 -7.39 -8.53
N LEU A 143 6.45 -7.01 -7.41
CA LEU A 143 7.06 -7.16 -6.09
C LEU A 143 7.30 -8.63 -5.72
N SER A 144 6.32 -9.49 -5.98
CA SER A 144 6.43 -10.92 -5.68
C SER A 144 7.39 -11.65 -6.62
N GLU A 145 7.46 -11.25 -7.89
CA GLU A 145 8.45 -11.73 -8.85
C GLU A 145 9.87 -11.30 -8.45
N LEU A 146 10.06 -10.05 -8.02
CA LEU A 146 11.34 -9.57 -7.49
C LEU A 146 11.83 -10.42 -6.29
N ILE A 147 10.93 -10.82 -5.39
CA ILE A 147 11.28 -11.59 -4.20
C ILE A 147 11.50 -13.08 -4.51
N LEU A 148 10.64 -13.67 -5.35
CA LEU A 148 10.59 -15.13 -5.59
C LEU A 148 11.31 -15.58 -6.88
N GLY A 149 11.61 -14.64 -7.78
CA GLY A 149 12.39 -14.73 -9.03
C GLY A 149 11.90 -15.69 -10.10
N ASN A 150 10.87 -16.50 -9.84
CA ASN A 150 10.24 -17.31 -10.88
C ASN A 150 8.71 -17.32 -10.79
N LYS A 151 8.08 -17.33 -11.97
CA LYS A 151 6.61 -17.26 -12.13
C LYS A 151 5.89 -18.40 -11.39
N GLY A 152 6.45 -19.61 -11.40
CA GLY A 152 5.85 -20.77 -10.73
C GLY A 152 5.77 -20.61 -9.20
N SER A 153 6.90 -20.26 -8.56
CA SER A 153 6.96 -19.99 -7.11
C SER A 153 6.08 -18.82 -6.74
N ASN A 154 6.01 -17.80 -7.61
CA ASN A 154 5.12 -16.67 -7.42
C ASN A 154 3.65 -17.12 -7.33
N VAL A 155 3.16 -17.89 -8.32
CA VAL A 155 1.77 -18.38 -8.34
C VAL A 155 1.43 -19.20 -7.09
N PHE A 156 2.29 -20.13 -6.68
CA PHE A 156 2.01 -20.94 -5.48
C PHE A 156 2.09 -20.14 -4.18
N PHE A 157 3.00 -19.17 -4.08
CA PHE A 157 3.04 -18.27 -2.93
C PHE A 157 1.79 -17.40 -2.86
N LYS A 158 1.35 -16.81 -3.97
CA LYS A 158 0.11 -16.05 -4.07
C LYS A 158 -1.09 -16.92 -3.71
N ALA A 159 -1.20 -18.12 -4.25
CA ALA A 159 -2.27 -19.05 -3.88
C ALA A 159 -2.24 -19.37 -2.38
N GLY A 160 -1.06 -19.62 -1.81
CA GLY A 160 -0.87 -19.86 -0.39
C GLY A 160 -1.34 -18.68 0.47
N LEU A 161 -0.94 -17.46 0.10
CA LEU A 161 -1.29 -16.23 0.79
C LEU A 161 -2.80 -15.94 0.70
N PHE A 162 -3.41 -16.16 -0.48
CA PHE A 162 -4.85 -16.03 -0.67
C PHE A 162 -5.61 -17.05 0.18
N LEU A 163 -5.14 -18.29 0.29
CA LEU A 163 -5.77 -19.27 1.17
C LEU A 163 -5.60 -18.89 2.66
N LEU A 164 -4.42 -18.37 3.04
CA LEU A 164 -4.11 -17.98 4.41
C LEU A 164 -4.96 -16.80 4.89
N ILE A 165 -5.15 -15.78 4.05
CA ILE A 165 -5.86 -14.53 4.38
C ILE A 165 -7.31 -14.57 3.90
N GLY A 166 -7.53 -15.01 2.67
CA GLY A 166 -8.83 -15.04 2.00
C GLY A 166 -9.81 -16.04 2.63
N ILE A 167 -9.37 -17.22 3.09
CA ILE A 167 -10.30 -18.19 3.71
C ILE A 167 -10.92 -17.63 5.01
N PRO A 168 -10.16 -17.05 5.96
CA PRO A 168 -10.74 -16.34 7.11
C PRO A 168 -11.74 -15.25 6.70
N LEU A 169 -11.43 -14.45 5.68
CA LEU A 169 -12.32 -13.39 5.21
C LEU A 169 -13.60 -13.96 4.58
N ILE A 170 -13.50 -15.04 3.80
CA ILE A 170 -14.67 -15.77 3.25
C ILE A 170 -15.52 -16.32 4.40
N MET A 171 -14.91 -16.79 5.49
CA MET A 171 -15.64 -17.26 6.67
C MET A 171 -16.33 -16.12 7.44
N ILE A 172 -15.75 -14.92 7.46
CA ILE A 172 -16.41 -13.71 7.99
C ILE A 172 -17.63 -13.37 7.11
N LEU A 173 -17.46 -13.34 5.79
CA LEU A 173 -18.56 -13.09 4.84
C LEU A 173 -19.67 -14.15 4.95
N TYR A 174 -19.31 -15.43 5.05
CA TYR A 174 -20.23 -16.54 5.28
C TYR A 174 -21.00 -16.37 6.60
N THR A 175 -20.31 -15.95 7.66
CA THR A 175 -20.95 -15.70 8.96
C THR A 175 -21.90 -14.50 8.89
N GLY A 176 -21.48 -13.41 8.22
CA GLY A 176 -22.30 -12.22 8.02
C GLY A 176 -23.60 -12.52 7.28
N THR A 177 -23.51 -13.17 6.11
CA THR A 177 -24.67 -13.60 5.32
C THR A 177 -25.59 -14.54 6.09
N ARG A 178 -25.02 -15.47 6.88
CA ARG A 178 -25.80 -16.36 7.74
C ARG A 178 -26.57 -15.60 8.82
N LEU A 179 -25.99 -14.55 9.43
CA LEU A 179 -26.69 -13.73 10.41
C LEU A 179 -27.88 -12.99 9.80
N ILE A 180 -27.70 -12.44 8.59
CA ILE A 180 -28.76 -11.75 7.83
C ILE A 180 -29.92 -12.69 7.51
N PHE A 181 -29.64 -13.81 6.82
CA PHE A 181 -30.68 -14.69 6.30
C PHE A 181 -31.14 -15.77 7.27
N GLY A 182 -30.41 -16.00 8.38
CA GLY A 182 -30.77 -17.01 9.38
C GLY A 182 -30.57 -18.45 8.93
N PHE A 183 -29.73 -18.70 7.92
CA PHE A 183 -29.49 -20.05 7.42
C PHE A 183 -28.85 -20.96 8.49
N LYS A 184 -29.18 -22.26 8.44
CA LYS A 184 -28.52 -23.26 9.29
C LYS A 184 -27.07 -23.44 8.81
N ARG A 185 -26.14 -23.61 9.77
CA ARG A 185 -24.74 -23.89 9.45
C ARG A 185 -24.65 -25.23 8.72
N LEU A 186 -23.96 -25.25 7.59
CA LEU A 186 -23.63 -26.50 6.92
C LEU A 186 -22.56 -27.24 7.74
N ARG A 187 -22.76 -28.55 7.95
CA ARG A 187 -22.00 -29.37 8.92
C ARG A 187 -20.48 -29.28 8.74
N TYR A 188 -19.99 -29.21 7.51
CA TYR A 188 -18.56 -29.32 7.20
C TYR A 188 -17.89 -28.01 6.75
N THR A 189 -18.60 -26.89 6.64
CA THR A 189 -18.02 -25.64 6.11
C THR A 189 -16.79 -25.18 6.88
N GLY A 190 -16.83 -25.24 8.22
CA GLY A 190 -15.69 -24.84 9.04
C GLY A 190 -14.48 -25.79 8.91
N THR A 191 -14.75 -27.10 8.83
CA THR A 191 -13.70 -28.11 8.67
C THR A 191 -13.02 -28.01 7.31
N ILE A 192 -13.80 -27.82 6.24
CA ILE A 192 -13.28 -27.63 4.88
C ILE A 192 -12.45 -26.35 4.81
N ALA A 193 -12.97 -25.23 5.33
CA ALA A 193 -12.24 -23.97 5.40
C ALA A 193 -10.92 -24.12 6.18
N PHE A 194 -10.95 -24.85 7.31
CA PHE A 194 -9.74 -25.10 8.09
C PHE A 194 -8.67 -25.87 7.29
N TYR A 195 -9.04 -26.90 6.53
CA TYR A 195 -8.07 -27.62 5.69
C TYR A 195 -7.46 -26.72 4.61
N PHE A 196 -8.27 -25.91 3.92
CA PHE A 196 -7.77 -24.95 2.94
C PHE A 196 -6.84 -23.91 3.56
N TRP A 197 -7.20 -23.41 4.75
CA TRP A 197 -6.37 -22.47 5.49
C TRP A 197 -5.02 -23.10 5.91
N VAL A 198 -5.01 -24.35 6.38
CA VAL A 198 -3.77 -25.10 6.69
C VAL A 198 -2.91 -25.27 5.44
N VAL A 199 -3.49 -25.60 4.29
CA VAL A 199 -2.73 -25.66 3.02
C VAL A 199 -2.11 -24.30 2.69
N GLY A 200 -2.87 -23.22 2.85
CA GLY A 200 -2.37 -21.85 2.69
C GLY A 200 -1.19 -21.53 3.61
N LEU A 201 -1.31 -21.90 4.89
CA LEU A 201 -0.26 -21.73 5.89
C LEU A 201 1.01 -22.50 5.52
N LEU A 202 0.88 -23.75 5.09
CA LEU A 202 2.03 -24.59 4.70
C LEU A 202 2.73 -24.04 3.46
N LEU A 203 1.99 -23.66 2.42
CA LEU A 203 2.55 -23.08 1.19
C LEU A 203 3.28 -21.77 1.49
N THR A 204 2.61 -20.84 2.20
CA THR A 204 3.19 -19.54 2.55
C THR A 204 4.45 -19.74 3.38
N SER A 205 4.40 -20.57 4.42
CA SER A 205 5.54 -20.86 5.29
C SER A 205 6.72 -21.47 4.53
N PHE A 206 6.46 -22.38 3.60
CA PHE A 206 7.49 -23.00 2.77
C PHE A 206 8.24 -21.96 1.92
N TYR A 207 7.52 -21.08 1.21
CA TYR A 207 8.14 -20.05 0.38
C TYR A 207 8.81 -18.95 1.22
N THR A 208 8.21 -18.54 2.34
CA THR A 208 8.85 -17.63 3.30
C THR A 208 10.17 -18.21 3.81
N TYR A 209 10.20 -19.50 4.17
CA TYR A 209 11.44 -20.17 4.57
C TYR A 209 12.47 -20.22 3.42
N LYS A 210 12.02 -20.54 2.21
CA LYS A 210 12.88 -20.58 1.01
C LYS A 210 13.54 -19.23 0.75
N VAL A 211 12.79 -18.13 0.84
CA VAL A 211 13.30 -16.76 0.70
C VAL A 211 14.22 -16.41 1.88
N GLY A 212 13.80 -16.67 3.11
CA GLY A 212 14.59 -16.34 4.31
C GLY A 212 15.97 -17.02 4.32
N LYS A 213 16.09 -18.24 3.79
CA LYS A 213 17.39 -18.90 3.62
C LYS A 213 18.36 -18.12 2.73
N GLU A 214 17.87 -17.33 1.79
CA GLU A 214 18.68 -16.55 0.87
C GLU A 214 19.26 -15.29 1.51
N PHE A 215 18.87 -14.94 2.73
CA PHE A 215 19.39 -13.82 3.52
C PHE A 215 20.36 -14.24 4.62
N ARG A 216 20.85 -15.48 4.59
CA ARG A 216 21.65 -16.06 5.68
C ARG A 216 23.07 -15.50 5.76
N GLN A 217 23.67 -15.23 4.62
CA GLN A 217 25.05 -14.77 4.50
C GLN A 217 25.08 -13.52 3.62
N GLU A 218 25.90 -12.55 4.00
CA GLU A 218 26.22 -11.36 3.21
C GLU A 218 27.65 -11.52 2.66
N ALA A 219 27.87 -11.14 1.41
CA ALA A 219 29.20 -11.06 0.82
C ALA A 219 29.23 -9.91 -0.20
N SER A 220 30.43 -9.43 -0.51
CA SER A 220 30.62 -8.43 -1.56
C SER A 220 31.70 -8.87 -2.55
N PHE A 221 31.41 -8.63 -3.82
CA PHE A 221 32.42 -8.65 -4.88
C PHE A 221 33.11 -7.27 -4.94
N LYS A 222 34.44 -7.26 -5.05
CA LYS A 222 35.23 -6.03 -5.04
C LYS A 222 35.87 -5.78 -6.39
N GLN A 223 35.71 -4.57 -6.90
CA GLN A 223 36.39 -4.08 -8.09
C GLN A 223 37.20 -2.84 -7.72
N GLU A 224 38.50 -2.86 -7.99
CA GLU A 224 39.40 -1.74 -7.74
C GLU A 224 39.90 -1.17 -9.06
N THR A 225 39.82 0.14 -9.22
CA THR A 225 40.31 0.87 -10.40
C THR A 225 41.21 2.02 -9.96
N ALA A 226 42.49 1.93 -10.33
CA ALA A 226 43.43 3.02 -10.14
C ALA A 226 43.16 4.14 -11.16
N ILE A 227 43.14 5.39 -10.67
CA ILE A 227 42.84 6.57 -11.48
C ILE A 227 44.12 7.41 -11.60
N SER A 228 44.50 7.69 -12.85
CA SER A 228 45.65 8.53 -13.17
C SER A 228 45.15 9.91 -13.56
N ILE A 229 45.48 10.93 -12.78
CA ILE A 229 45.12 12.32 -13.05
C ILE A 229 46.35 13.06 -13.58
N PRO A 230 46.22 13.95 -14.59
CA PRO A 230 47.27 14.87 -14.97
C PRO A 230 47.79 15.70 -13.78
N GLN A 231 49.06 16.08 -13.79
CA GLN A 231 49.63 16.85 -12.69
C GLN A 231 48.89 18.19 -12.51
N ASN A 232 48.61 18.55 -11.25
CA ASN A 232 47.92 19.78 -10.85
C ASN A 232 46.49 19.96 -11.38
N SER A 233 45.87 18.93 -11.97
CA SER A 233 44.47 19.00 -12.35
C SER A 233 43.56 18.61 -11.18
N PRO A 234 42.48 19.37 -10.91
CA PRO A 234 41.46 18.92 -9.97
C PRO A 234 40.75 17.69 -10.52
N LEU A 235 40.29 16.83 -9.61
CA LEU A 235 39.42 15.71 -9.91
C LEU A 235 37.98 16.20 -10.00
N TYR A 236 37.30 15.93 -11.12
CA TYR A 236 35.91 16.30 -11.32
C TYR A 236 35.03 15.08 -11.10
N LEU A 237 34.03 15.21 -10.21
CA LEU A 237 32.98 14.21 -10.02
C LEU A 237 31.69 14.74 -10.63
N THR A 238 31.12 14.01 -11.59
CA THR A 238 29.84 14.36 -12.18
C THR A 238 28.89 13.18 -12.15
N MET A 239 27.61 13.48 -12.26
CA MET A 239 26.55 12.49 -12.37
C MET A 239 25.93 12.57 -13.76
N ASP A 240 25.79 11.41 -14.38
CA ASP A 240 24.94 11.22 -15.54
C ASP A 240 23.60 10.67 -15.05
N MET A 241 22.59 11.52 -15.08
CA MET A 241 21.26 11.21 -14.56
C MET A 241 20.52 10.35 -15.58
N ASP A 242 20.02 9.19 -15.17
CA ASP A 242 19.22 8.36 -16.06
C ASP A 242 17.89 9.05 -16.41
N ASP A 243 17.40 8.92 -17.64
CA ASP A 243 16.12 9.47 -18.14
C ASP A 243 14.87 9.15 -17.27
N ILE A 244 15.00 8.18 -16.38
CA ILE A 244 13.96 7.78 -15.42
C ILE A 244 13.83 8.85 -14.32
N TYR A 245 14.92 9.47 -13.92
CA TYR A 245 14.96 10.56 -12.95
C TYR A 245 14.19 11.79 -13.46
N ASP A 246 14.38 12.16 -14.73
CA ASP A 246 13.72 13.33 -15.32
C ASP A 246 12.20 13.15 -15.43
N ARG A 247 11.72 11.91 -15.57
CA ARG A 247 10.28 11.59 -15.56
C ARG A 247 9.66 11.66 -14.16
N GLU A 248 10.46 11.44 -13.12
CA GLU A 248 10.00 11.43 -11.73
C GLU A 248 9.79 12.85 -11.21
N TRP A 249 10.56 13.84 -11.69
CA TRP A 249 10.40 15.25 -11.32
C TRP A 249 9.15 15.93 -11.95
N ASP A 250 8.60 15.40 -13.05
CA ASP A 250 7.42 15.98 -13.72
C ASP A 250 6.09 15.60 -13.01
N TYR A 251 6.13 14.63 -12.09
CA TYR A 251 4.99 14.29 -11.23
C TYR A 251 5.04 15.12 -9.94
N ASN A 252 4.09 16.06 -9.78
CA ASN A 252 3.91 16.98 -8.64
C ASN A 252 3.60 16.30 -7.27
N ASP A 253 4.00 15.04 -7.04
CA ASP A 253 3.81 14.33 -5.78
C ASP A 253 5.13 14.29 -4.99
N GLU A 254 5.65 15.49 -4.69
CA GLU A 254 6.96 15.79 -4.11
C GLU A 254 7.24 15.17 -2.72
N GLN A 255 6.31 14.40 -2.13
CA GLN A 255 6.46 13.92 -0.74
C GLN A 255 6.41 12.40 -0.54
N PHE A 256 6.05 11.60 -1.55
CA PHE A 256 5.90 10.15 -1.35
C PHE A 256 7.10 9.31 -1.79
N PHE A 257 7.88 9.76 -2.78
CA PHE A 257 8.92 8.96 -3.41
C PHE A 257 10.35 9.28 -2.94
N ASP A 258 10.58 10.43 -2.30
CA ASP A 258 11.90 10.86 -1.83
C ASP A 258 12.50 9.97 -0.73
N GLU A 259 11.68 9.11 -0.11
CA GLU A 259 12.12 8.15 0.93
C GLU A 259 12.43 6.74 0.40
N MET A 260 12.11 6.41 -0.85
CA MET A 260 12.38 5.07 -1.39
C MET A 260 13.77 4.98 -2.03
N ASP A 261 14.64 4.17 -1.44
CA ASP A 261 15.99 3.89 -1.97
C ASP A 261 16.01 3.08 -3.29
N PHE A 262 14.84 2.74 -3.85
CA PHE A 262 14.71 1.92 -5.06
C PHE A 262 13.47 2.24 -5.91
N ILE A 263 13.55 1.92 -7.20
CA ILE A 263 12.47 2.03 -8.19
C ILE A 263 12.28 0.68 -8.88
N LEU A 264 11.03 0.29 -9.13
CA LEU A 264 10.70 -0.85 -9.99
C LEU A 264 10.23 -0.37 -11.35
N THR A 265 10.74 -0.98 -12.41
CA THR A 265 10.39 -0.61 -13.78
C THR A 265 9.76 -1.79 -14.52
N GLU A 266 9.04 -1.50 -15.60
CA GLU A 266 8.53 -2.53 -16.51
C GLU A 266 9.59 -3.03 -17.50
N ASN A 267 10.80 -2.46 -17.50
CA ASN A 267 11.88 -2.90 -18.37
C ASN A 267 12.56 -4.14 -17.78
N ASP A 268 12.50 -5.26 -18.50
CA ASP A 268 13.09 -6.53 -18.06
C ASP A 268 14.61 -6.45 -17.81
N GLU A 269 15.37 -5.55 -18.45
CA GLU A 269 16.82 -5.40 -18.20
C GLU A 269 17.12 -4.53 -16.97
N LYS A 270 16.28 -3.52 -16.72
CA LYS A 270 16.40 -2.55 -15.61
C LYS A 270 15.22 -2.68 -14.64
N PHE A 271 14.84 -3.91 -14.33
CA PHE A 271 13.60 -4.22 -13.59
C PHE A 271 13.60 -3.63 -12.17
N PHE A 272 14.77 -3.60 -11.55
CA PHE A 272 15.01 -2.94 -10.28
C PHE A 272 16.11 -1.91 -10.45
N LEU A 273 15.91 -0.71 -9.90
CA LEU A 273 16.91 0.34 -9.79
C LEU A 273 17.16 0.66 -8.32
N GLY A 274 18.41 0.68 -7.89
CA GLY A 274 18.79 1.05 -6.53
C GLY A 274 19.80 2.19 -6.51
N LYS A 275 19.73 3.05 -5.49
CA LYS A 275 20.69 4.16 -5.32
C LYS A 275 22.05 3.63 -4.84
N PRO A 276 23.17 3.89 -5.54
CA PRO A 276 24.50 3.57 -5.05
C PRO A 276 24.95 4.61 -4.01
N TYR A 277 25.98 4.27 -3.23
CA TYR A 277 26.56 5.18 -2.25
C TYR A 277 28.03 5.47 -2.56
N LEU A 278 28.39 6.75 -2.68
CA LEU A 278 29.76 7.20 -2.84
C LEU A 278 30.30 7.79 -1.55
N TYR A 279 31.44 7.27 -1.09
CA TYR A 279 32.19 7.80 0.02
C TYR A 279 33.55 8.28 -0.47
N ILE A 280 33.88 9.53 -0.16
CA ILE A 280 35.22 10.08 -0.39
C ILE A 280 36.05 9.86 0.87
N LYS A 281 37.22 9.26 0.72
CA LYS A 281 38.13 8.91 1.83
C LYS A 281 39.53 9.45 1.56
N LYS A 282 40.20 9.89 2.62
CA LYS A 282 41.63 10.25 2.56
C LYS A 282 42.48 8.99 2.34
N ALA A 283 43.49 9.08 1.49
CA ALA A 283 44.48 8.02 1.31
C ALA A 283 45.31 7.83 2.59
N LYS A 284 45.81 6.60 2.79
CA LYS A 284 46.74 6.32 3.89
C LYS A 284 48.09 6.98 3.62
N GLU A 285 48.82 7.28 4.68
CA GLU A 285 50.16 7.87 4.58
C GLU A 285 51.06 7.04 3.65
N GLY A 286 51.64 7.68 2.64
CA GLY A 286 52.47 7.04 1.61
C GLY A 286 51.73 6.55 0.36
N GLN A 287 50.38 6.50 0.35
CA GLN A 287 49.59 6.17 -0.84
C GLN A 287 49.36 7.43 -1.68
N LYS A 288 50.05 7.52 -2.83
CA LYS A 288 49.98 8.70 -3.72
C LYS A 288 48.95 8.59 -4.86
N GLY A 289 48.37 7.41 -5.08
CA GLY A 289 47.42 7.17 -6.16
C GLY A 289 45.98 7.38 -5.73
N ILE A 290 45.15 7.83 -6.67
CA ILE A 290 43.69 7.87 -6.50
C ILE A 290 43.14 6.49 -6.87
N ASN A 291 42.26 5.95 -6.04
CA ASN A 291 41.69 4.62 -6.25
C ASN A 291 40.18 4.67 -6.05
N LEU A 292 39.44 4.09 -6.98
CA LEU A 292 38.02 3.83 -6.85
C LEU A 292 37.83 2.34 -6.55
N GLU A 293 37.43 2.04 -5.32
CA GLU A 293 37.00 0.69 -4.92
C GLU A 293 35.47 0.63 -4.93
N ILE A 294 34.90 -0.24 -5.76
CA ILE A 294 33.46 -0.50 -5.82
C ILE A 294 33.18 -1.85 -5.17
N ASN A 295 32.35 -1.84 -4.14
CA ASN A 295 31.87 -3.02 -3.43
C ASN A 295 30.44 -3.32 -3.86
N TYR A 296 30.28 -4.43 -4.58
CA TYR A 296 29.00 -4.98 -5.01
C TYR A 296 28.52 -6.00 -3.97
N GLY A 297 27.68 -5.56 -3.04
CA GLY A 297 27.19 -6.37 -1.93
C GLY A 297 25.87 -7.06 -2.27
N SER A 298 25.67 -8.29 -1.78
CA SER A 298 24.40 -9.00 -1.84
C SER A 298 24.27 -10.04 -0.72
N HIS A 299 23.09 -10.63 -0.58
CA HIS A 299 22.85 -11.75 0.32
C HIS A 299 22.65 -13.07 -0.43
N GLY A 300 23.00 -14.17 0.24
CA GLY A 300 22.84 -15.52 -0.27
C GLY A 300 22.69 -16.57 0.82
N LYS A 301 22.25 -17.77 0.40
CA LYS A 301 22.28 -18.97 1.24
C LYS A 301 23.69 -19.39 1.68
N THR A 302 24.69 -18.95 0.93
CA THR A 302 26.13 -19.20 1.10
C THR A 302 26.88 -17.96 0.65
N GLU A 303 28.04 -17.68 1.23
CA GLU A 303 28.93 -16.57 0.86
C GLU A 303 29.23 -16.54 -0.65
N LYS A 304 29.60 -17.69 -1.25
CA LYS A 304 29.82 -17.81 -2.70
C LYS A 304 28.62 -17.33 -3.52
N ARG A 305 27.38 -17.67 -3.12
CA ARG A 305 26.18 -17.26 -3.86
C ARG A 305 25.87 -15.79 -3.67
N ALA A 306 26.18 -15.22 -2.51
CA ALA A 306 26.09 -13.79 -2.26
C ALA A 306 27.08 -13.02 -3.15
N MET A 307 28.31 -13.54 -3.30
CA MET A 307 29.32 -12.95 -4.18
C MET A 307 28.92 -13.02 -5.66
N GLU A 308 28.48 -14.19 -6.16
CA GLU A 308 27.97 -14.35 -7.53
C GLU A 308 26.83 -13.36 -7.84
N ARG A 309 25.91 -13.14 -6.89
CA ARG A 309 24.86 -12.13 -7.05
C ARG A 309 25.37 -10.69 -7.08
N GLY A 310 26.48 -10.42 -6.38
CA GLY A 310 27.16 -9.13 -6.45
C GLY A 310 27.73 -8.88 -7.84
N GLU A 311 28.30 -9.92 -8.47
CA GLU A 311 28.79 -9.88 -9.85
C GLU A 311 27.66 -9.68 -10.89
N GLU A 312 26.44 -10.13 -10.58
CA GLU A 312 25.24 -9.93 -11.41
C GLU A 312 24.71 -8.47 -11.35
N ILE A 313 25.23 -7.60 -10.48
CA ILE A 313 24.77 -6.20 -10.37
C ILE A 313 25.33 -5.36 -11.52
N ASN A 314 24.45 -4.70 -12.28
CA ASN A 314 24.83 -3.80 -13.36
C ASN A 314 24.98 -2.37 -12.83
N TYR A 315 26.22 -1.87 -12.74
CA TYR A 315 26.51 -0.46 -12.43
C TYR A 315 27.52 0.12 -13.42
N GLU A 316 27.11 1.21 -14.08
CA GLU A 316 27.92 1.90 -15.08
C GLU A 316 28.57 3.15 -14.49
N TYR A 317 29.86 3.34 -14.79
CA TYR A 317 30.61 4.54 -14.47
C TYR A 317 31.65 4.80 -15.58
N GLY A 318 31.98 6.07 -15.78
CA GLY A 318 32.96 6.52 -16.78
C GLY A 318 34.17 7.17 -16.13
N ILE A 319 35.34 6.93 -16.71
CA ILE A 319 36.59 7.63 -16.35
C ILE A 319 37.17 8.23 -17.63
N GLN A 320 37.34 9.55 -17.65
CA GLN A 320 38.01 10.26 -18.73
C GLN A 320 38.96 11.29 -18.13
N ASP A 321 40.26 11.02 -18.17
CA ASP A 321 41.31 11.85 -17.57
C ASP A 321 41.06 12.16 -16.08
N SER A 322 40.67 13.40 -15.76
CA SER A 322 40.33 13.84 -14.40
C SER A 322 38.83 13.83 -14.11
N LEU A 323 37.98 13.40 -15.05
CA LEU A 323 36.54 13.35 -14.93
C LEU A 323 36.06 11.93 -14.59
N LEU A 324 35.35 11.83 -13.47
CA LEU A 324 34.61 10.64 -13.03
C LEU A 324 33.12 10.89 -13.22
N THR A 325 32.48 10.10 -14.07
CA THR A 325 31.04 10.15 -14.33
C THR A 325 30.36 8.95 -13.69
N PHE A 326 29.39 9.20 -12.82
CA PHE A 326 28.63 8.16 -12.12
C PHE A 326 27.18 8.13 -12.60
N LYS A 327 26.61 6.93 -12.78
CA LYS A 327 25.16 6.79 -12.92
C LYS A 327 24.45 6.96 -11.57
N SER A 328 23.23 7.49 -11.61
CA SER A 328 22.37 7.69 -10.44
C SER A 328 21.82 6.38 -9.85
N TYR A 329 21.71 5.33 -10.66
CA TYR A 329 21.20 4.02 -10.25
C TYR A 329 22.10 2.86 -10.69
N PHE A 330 22.15 1.80 -9.89
CA PHE A 330 22.52 0.46 -10.38
C PHE A 330 21.24 -0.30 -10.71
N SER A 331 21.34 -1.31 -11.58
CA SER A 331 20.18 -2.07 -12.04
C SER A 331 20.33 -3.58 -11.84
N LEU A 332 19.18 -4.25 -11.68
CA LEU A 332 19.06 -5.71 -11.74
C LEU A 332 18.07 -6.08 -12.85
N SER A 333 18.35 -7.17 -13.54
CA SER A 333 17.46 -7.69 -14.57
C SER A 333 16.32 -8.51 -13.97
N LYS A 334 15.25 -8.68 -14.73
CA LYS A 334 14.08 -9.44 -14.31
C LYS A 334 14.43 -10.91 -14.16
N GLY A 335 14.02 -11.49 -13.04
CA GLY A 335 14.41 -12.83 -12.63
C GLY A 335 15.60 -12.84 -11.67
N ASP A 336 16.38 -11.76 -11.61
CA ASP A 336 17.31 -11.56 -10.51
C ASP A 336 16.51 -11.31 -9.24
N HIS A 337 16.83 -12.09 -8.21
CA HIS A 337 16.12 -12.00 -6.96
C HIS A 337 16.65 -10.81 -6.17
N TRP A 338 15.79 -9.93 -5.69
CA TRP A 338 16.23 -8.91 -4.74
C TRP A 338 16.65 -9.56 -3.41
N ARG A 339 17.90 -9.34 -3.05
CA ARG A 339 18.60 -9.91 -1.89
C ARG A 339 19.49 -8.86 -1.26
N HIS A 340 18.91 -7.65 -1.10
CA HIS A 340 19.58 -6.49 -0.53
C HIS A 340 20.89 -6.19 -1.28
N GLN A 341 20.81 -6.18 -2.62
CA GLN A 341 21.90 -5.75 -3.46
C GLN A 341 22.26 -4.30 -3.16
N SER A 342 23.55 -3.99 -3.12
CA SER A 342 24.03 -2.64 -2.88
C SER A 342 25.33 -2.38 -3.64
N VAL A 343 25.52 -1.14 -4.07
CA VAL A 343 26.75 -0.65 -4.68
C VAL A 343 27.33 0.42 -3.78
N LYS A 344 28.47 0.12 -3.14
CA LYS A 344 29.19 1.04 -2.25
C LYS A 344 30.55 1.38 -2.86
N MET A 345 30.71 2.64 -3.23
CA MET A 345 31.91 3.17 -3.85
C MET A 345 32.76 3.91 -2.81
N HIS A 346 34.07 3.66 -2.86
CA HIS A 346 35.05 4.29 -2.01
C HIS A 346 36.11 4.93 -2.89
N LEU A 347 36.00 6.25 -3.04
CA LEU A 347 36.98 7.06 -3.75
C LEU A 347 38.06 7.50 -2.76
N THR A 348 39.24 6.91 -2.88
CA THR A 348 40.40 7.20 -2.02
C THR A 348 41.26 8.26 -2.70
N ILE A 349 41.51 9.37 -2.01
CA ILE A 349 42.16 10.55 -2.57
C ILE A 349 43.33 10.99 -1.68
N PRO A 350 44.53 11.25 -2.24
CA PRO A 350 45.67 11.71 -1.47
C PRO A 350 45.55 13.19 -1.08
N GLU A 351 46.25 13.56 -0.01
CA GLU A 351 46.35 14.95 0.45
C GLU A 351 46.91 15.87 -0.65
N GLY A 352 46.40 17.10 -0.69
CA GLY A 352 46.76 18.10 -1.70
C GLY A 352 45.94 18.02 -3.00
N THR A 353 45.04 17.04 -3.13
CA THR A 353 44.16 16.92 -4.31
C THR A 353 42.95 17.83 -4.18
N TYR A 354 42.72 18.65 -5.22
CA TYR A 354 41.47 19.39 -5.38
C TYR A 354 40.40 18.52 -6.04
N ILE A 355 39.16 18.62 -5.57
CA ILE A 355 38.03 17.81 -6.03
C ILE A 355 36.86 18.76 -6.26
N HIS A 356 36.40 18.86 -7.50
CA HIS A 356 35.16 19.52 -7.83
C HIS A 356 34.02 18.51 -7.79
N ILE A 357 33.04 18.72 -6.91
CA ILE A 357 31.88 17.84 -6.75
C ILE A 357 30.72 18.47 -7.52
N GLY A 358 30.25 17.80 -8.58
CA GLY A 358 29.13 18.29 -9.39
C GLY A 358 27.84 18.46 -8.60
N LYS A 359 26.94 19.34 -9.10
CA LYS A 359 25.72 19.75 -8.39
C LYS A 359 24.80 18.59 -8.00
N HIS A 360 24.69 17.54 -8.82
CA HIS A 360 23.79 16.40 -8.59
C HIS A 360 24.42 15.27 -7.77
N MET A 361 25.67 15.41 -7.34
CA MET A 361 26.35 14.36 -6.58
C MET A 361 25.71 14.08 -5.22
N TYR A 362 24.88 14.99 -4.69
CA TYR A 362 24.22 14.82 -3.38
C TYR A 362 23.32 13.57 -3.33
N GLU A 363 22.82 13.10 -4.47
CA GLU A 363 21.98 11.90 -4.59
C GLU A 363 22.72 10.65 -4.07
N ILE A 364 23.98 10.47 -4.48
CA ILE A 364 24.77 9.27 -4.17
C ILE A 364 25.84 9.53 -3.10
N LEU A 365 26.27 10.77 -2.92
CA LEU A 365 27.32 11.12 -1.96
C LEU A 365 26.83 10.85 -0.54
N ARG A 366 27.70 10.29 0.31
CA ARG A 366 27.43 10.07 1.73
C ARG A 366 28.58 10.62 2.56
N SER A 367 28.26 11.56 3.46
CA SER A 367 29.22 12.22 4.35
C SER A 367 28.69 12.24 5.79
N ARG A 368 29.59 12.10 6.76
CA ARG A 368 29.28 12.22 8.20
C ARG A 368 29.47 13.63 8.74
N HIS A 369 30.33 14.42 8.08
CA HIS A 369 30.81 15.70 8.61
C HIS A 369 30.20 16.92 7.93
N HIS A 370 29.75 16.75 6.68
CA HIS A 370 29.19 17.84 5.87
C HIS A 370 27.84 17.44 5.28
N SER A 371 26.95 18.41 5.12
CA SER A 371 25.75 18.24 4.31
C SER A 371 26.15 17.96 2.86
N THR A 372 25.67 16.86 2.29
CA THR A 372 25.99 16.44 0.92
C THR A 372 25.45 17.41 -0.13
N TYR A 373 24.32 18.07 0.16
CA TYR A 373 23.80 19.18 -0.64
C TYR A 373 24.78 20.36 -0.68
N ASN A 374 25.39 20.72 0.45
CA ASN A 374 26.36 21.82 0.51
C ASN A 374 27.74 21.44 -0.06
N MET A 375 28.05 20.15 -0.10
CA MET A 375 29.26 19.66 -0.77
C MET A 375 29.13 19.71 -2.29
N SER A 376 27.92 19.52 -2.80
CA SER A 376 27.66 19.40 -4.24
C SER A 376 27.57 20.78 -4.91
N GLY A 377 28.20 20.91 -6.07
CA GLY A 377 28.40 22.17 -6.79
C GLY A 377 29.65 22.94 -6.36
N GLU A 378 30.44 22.41 -5.43
CA GLU A 378 31.55 23.12 -4.79
C GLU A 378 32.89 22.38 -4.97
N THR A 379 33.99 23.10 -4.82
CA THR A 379 35.34 22.55 -4.86
C THR A 379 35.92 22.39 -3.47
N TRP A 380 36.55 21.25 -3.23
CA TRP A 380 37.11 20.84 -1.95
C TRP A 380 38.57 20.45 -2.10
N LEU A 381 39.38 20.75 -1.09
CA LEU A 381 40.77 20.31 -0.98
C LEU A 381 40.84 19.16 0.02
N MET A 382 41.51 18.06 -0.35
CA MET A 382 41.83 16.99 0.59
C MET A 382 43.01 17.39 1.48
N THR A 383 42.75 17.68 2.76
CA THR A 383 43.74 18.02 3.79
C THR A 383 44.01 16.82 4.70
N ASP A 384 44.89 17.01 5.68
CA ASP A 384 45.15 16.01 6.71
C ASP A 384 43.91 15.69 7.57
N SER A 385 43.03 16.67 7.73
CA SER A 385 41.84 16.66 8.57
C SER A 385 40.58 16.23 7.80
N GLY A 386 40.66 16.13 6.46
CA GLY A 386 39.57 15.66 5.60
C GLY A 386 39.33 16.59 4.41
N LEU A 387 38.08 16.70 3.97
CA LEU A 387 37.72 17.64 2.91
C LEU A 387 37.47 19.03 3.52
N GLU A 388 38.22 20.02 3.06
CA GLU A 388 38.01 21.42 3.41
C GLU A 388 37.57 22.20 2.18
N LYS A 389 36.60 23.11 2.34
CA LYS A 389 36.08 23.89 1.22
C LYS A 389 37.20 24.77 0.67
N ALA A 390 37.49 24.67 -0.61
CA ALA A 390 38.52 25.48 -1.25
C ALA A 390 37.95 26.87 -1.54
N GLU A 391 38.54 27.93 -0.96
CA GLU A 391 38.18 29.32 -1.29
C GLU A 391 38.77 29.79 -2.64
N PHE A 392 39.76 29.05 -3.16
CA PHE A 392 40.44 29.33 -4.43
C PHE A 392 40.64 28.02 -5.21
N VAL A 393 40.10 27.96 -6.43
CA VAL A 393 40.40 26.89 -7.39
C VAL A 393 41.53 27.40 -8.28
N PRO A 394 42.68 26.71 -8.40
CA PRO A 394 43.68 27.08 -9.37
C PRO A 394 43.06 27.03 -10.76
N GLU A 395 42.88 28.20 -11.37
CA GLU A 395 42.37 28.34 -12.73
C GLU A 395 43.39 27.66 -13.67
N LEU A 396 42.95 26.66 -14.43
CA LEU A 396 43.75 26.16 -15.55
C LEU A 396 43.80 27.30 -16.56
N LEU A 397 45.01 27.75 -16.89
CA LEU A 397 45.26 28.69 -17.98
C LEU A 397 44.53 28.15 -19.23
N GLU A 398 43.47 28.85 -19.64
CA GLU A 398 42.83 28.62 -20.93
C GLU A 398 43.92 28.68 -21.99
N GLU A 399 44.14 27.56 -22.69
CA GLU A 399 44.98 27.54 -23.87
C GLU A 399 44.34 28.52 -24.87
N ASN A 400 45.09 29.56 -25.19
CA ASN A 400 44.69 30.68 -26.04
C ASN A 400 43.79 30.25 -27.20
N ASN A 401 42.64 30.91 -27.32
CA ASN A 401 41.93 31.06 -28.59
C ASN A 401 42.96 31.42 -29.67
N VAL A 402 43.28 30.45 -30.53
CA VAL A 402 43.94 30.73 -31.79
C VAL A 402 42.92 31.47 -32.64
N ASP A 403 43.17 32.76 -32.83
CA ASP A 403 42.54 33.63 -33.82
C ASP A 403 42.29 32.85 -35.12
N MET A 404 41.01 32.61 -35.43
CA MET A 404 40.60 32.37 -36.81
C MET A 404 40.37 33.72 -37.49
N ASP A 405 41.47 34.33 -37.90
CA ASP A 405 41.48 35.38 -38.92
C ASP A 405 42.51 35.02 -40.00
N LYS A 406 42.06 34.28 -41.02
CA LYS A 406 42.40 34.44 -42.45
C LYS A 406 41.74 33.40 -43.35
#